data_AF-A0A4U3AGF1-F1
#
_entry.id   AF-A0A4U3AGF1-F1
#
_cell.length_a   1.000
_cell.length_b   1.000
_cell.length_c   1.000
_cell.angle_alpha   90.00
_cell.angle_beta   90.00
_cell.angle_gamma   90.00
#
_symmetry.space_group_name_H-M   'P 1'
#
loop_
_entity.id
_entity.type
_entity.pdbx_description
1 polymer ?
#
loop_
_entity_poly.entity_id
_entity_poly.type
_entity_poly.pdbx_seq_one_letter_code
_entity_poly.pdbx_strand_id
1 'polypeptide(L)'
;GENKIERARSIFTQSMTVAVVIVGVLAAICLWRIEDLAYLFGANEVILPYALDYLHVLLTFGMIYVLENILSTFIRNDGNPNLAMAGLVVTAVLNIVFDYIFIFIFGWGVTGAASATILSAAIGFLVLLTHFFRKS
;
A
#
# COMPACT_ATOMS: atom_id res chain seq x y z
N GLY A 1 -23.13 -10.33 23.15
CA GLY A 1 -21.87 -9.55 23.24
C GLY A 1 -20.82 -10.14 22.34
N GLU A 2 -20.49 -11.42 22.51
CA GLU A 2 -19.34 -12.10 21.87
C GLU A 2 -19.54 -12.42 20.38
N ASN A 3 -20.77 -12.80 19.99
CA ASN A 3 -21.10 -13.17 18.60
C ASN A 3 -20.89 -12.01 17.58
N LYS A 4 -20.88 -10.75 18.05
CA LYS A 4 -20.58 -9.58 17.20
C LYS A 4 -19.07 -9.37 17.00
N ILE A 5 -18.25 -9.70 18.00
CA ILE A 5 -16.79 -9.57 17.92
C ILE A 5 -16.20 -10.69 17.05
N GLU A 6 -16.68 -11.92 17.20
CA GLU A 6 -16.28 -13.02 16.30
C GLU A 6 -16.71 -12.75 14.85
N ARG A 7 -17.93 -12.25 14.63
CA ARG A 7 -18.36 -11.83 13.29
C ARG A 7 -17.49 -10.71 12.71
N ALA A 8 -17.18 -9.67 13.50
CA ALA A 8 -16.31 -8.58 13.04
C ALA A 8 -14.90 -9.09 12.66
N ARG A 9 -14.32 -9.98 13.48
CA ARG A 9 -13.01 -10.59 13.20
C ARG A 9 -13.04 -11.50 11.97
N SER A 10 -14.11 -12.26 11.79
CA SER A 10 -14.32 -13.13 10.62
C SER A 10 -14.46 -12.29 9.34
N ILE A 11 -15.24 -11.21 9.38
CA ILE A 11 -15.39 -10.28 8.26
C ILE A 11 -14.05 -9.62 7.92
N PHE A 12 -13.31 -9.14 8.92
CA PHE A 12 -11.98 -8.56 8.71
C PHE A 12 -11.02 -9.54 8.02
N THR A 13 -10.96 -10.77 8.52
CA THR A 13 -10.07 -11.81 7.97
C THR A 13 -10.49 -12.20 6.55
N GLN A 14 -11.79 -12.28 6.27
CA GLN A 14 -12.32 -12.53 4.93
C GLN A 14 -12.01 -11.38 3.97
N SER A 15 -12.25 -10.13 4.38
CA SER A 15 -11.91 -8.94 3.59
C SER A 15 -10.43 -8.90 3.25
N MET A 16 -9.56 -9.21 4.23
CA MET A 16 -8.12 -9.28 4.01
C MET A 16 -7.76 -10.38 3.00
N THR A 17 -8.31 -11.59 3.18
CA THR A 17 -8.04 -12.73 2.29
C THR A 17 -8.48 -12.44 0.86
N VAL A 18 -9.69 -11.90 0.68
CA VAL A 18 -10.23 -11.53 -0.65
C VAL A 18 -9.37 -10.46 -1.30
N ALA A 19 -8.95 -9.44 -0.56
CA ALA A 19 -8.09 -8.40 -1.08
C ALA A 19 -6.73 -8.93 -1.52
N VAL A 20 -6.10 -9.80 -0.72
CA VAL A 20 -4.85 -10.46 -1.08
C VAL A 20 -4.98 -11.27 -2.37
N VAL A 21 -6.06 -12.05 -2.50
CA VAL A 21 -6.31 -12.84 -3.72
C VAL A 21 -6.52 -11.94 -4.93
N ILE A 22 -7.38 -10.93 -4.82
CA ILE A 22 -7.67 -10.01 -5.93
C ILE A 22 -6.42 -9.25 -6.36
N VAL A 23 -5.69 -8.66 -5.41
CA VAL A 23 -4.47 -7.91 -5.70
C VAL A 23 -3.39 -8.82 -6.26
N GLY A 24 -3.22 -10.03 -5.71
CA GLY A 24 -2.24 -11.00 -6.21
C GLY A 24 -2.54 -11.43 -7.65
N VAL A 25 -3.80 -11.71 -7.97
CA VAL A 25 -4.22 -12.06 -9.35
C VAL A 25 -4.03 -10.88 -10.30
N LEU A 26 -4.45 -9.68 -9.90
CA LEU A 26 -4.27 -8.48 -10.71
C LEU A 26 -2.78 -8.17 -10.94
N ALA A 27 -1.96 -8.23 -9.89
CA ALA A 27 -0.53 -8.03 -10.00
C ALA A 27 0.11 -9.06 -10.95
N ALA A 28 -0.27 -10.34 -10.86
CA ALA A 28 0.24 -11.38 -11.77
C ALA A 28 -0.14 -11.12 -13.24
N ILE A 29 -1.39 -10.71 -13.50
CA ILE A 29 -1.86 -10.37 -14.85
C ILE A 29 -1.12 -9.14 -15.39
N CYS A 30 -1.00 -8.09 -14.57
CA CYS A 30 -0.32 -6.85 -14.94
C CYS A 30 1.18 -7.05 -15.17
N LEU A 31 1.85 -7.86 -14.34
CA LEU A 31 3.28 -8.18 -14.51
C LEU A 31 3.54 -9.01 -15.77
N TRP A 32 2.59 -9.86 -16.19
CA TRP A 32 2.75 -10.64 -17.43
C TRP A 32 2.77 -9.75 -18.69
N ARG A 33 2.07 -8.61 -18.67
CA ARG A 33 1.98 -7.65 -19.78
C ARG A 33 2.27 -6.22 -19.34
N ILE A 34 3.37 -6.04 -18.63
CA ILE A 34 3.72 -4.73 -18.04
C ILE A 34 4.02 -3.66 -19.09
N GLU A 35 4.59 -4.03 -20.25
CA GLU A 35 4.84 -3.11 -21.36
C GLU A 35 3.55 -2.63 -22.02
N ASP A 36 2.63 -3.55 -22.35
CA ASP A 36 1.32 -3.19 -22.91
C ASP A 36 0.54 -2.29 -21.95
N LEU A 37 0.67 -2.57 -20.65
CA LEU A 37 0.09 -1.73 -19.60
C LEU A 37 0.74 -0.34 -19.61
N ALA A 38 2.07 -0.24 -19.64
CA ALA A 38 2.76 1.04 -19.73
C ALA A 38 2.34 1.85 -20.97
N TYR A 39 2.22 1.21 -22.15
CA TYR A 39 1.72 1.84 -23.36
C TYR A 39 0.25 2.27 -23.25
N LEU A 40 -0.61 1.46 -22.61
CA LEU A 40 -2.01 1.80 -22.35
C LEU A 40 -2.13 3.05 -21.47
N PHE A 41 -1.21 3.22 -20.51
CA PHE A 41 -1.10 4.41 -19.67
C PHE A 41 -0.46 5.61 -20.40
N GLY A 42 -0.11 5.47 -21.67
CA GLY A 42 0.44 6.54 -22.51
C GLY A 42 1.96 6.68 -22.46
N ALA A 43 2.69 5.66 -22.01
CA ALA A 43 4.14 5.66 -22.12
C ALA A 43 4.57 5.72 -23.59
N ASN A 44 5.54 6.56 -23.89
CA ASN A 44 6.27 6.56 -25.17
C ASN A 44 7.64 5.88 -24.97
N GLU A 45 8.39 5.66 -26.05
CA GLU A 45 9.69 4.96 -26.00
C GLU A 45 10.70 5.60 -25.03
N VAL A 46 10.59 6.91 -24.77
CA VAL A 46 11.49 7.64 -23.86
C VAL A 46 11.12 7.42 -22.40
N ILE A 47 9.83 7.33 -22.08
CA ILE A 47 9.31 7.23 -20.71
C ILE A 47 9.10 5.77 -20.31
N LEU A 48 8.96 4.87 -21.28
CA LEU A 48 8.74 3.43 -21.09
C LEU A 48 9.66 2.80 -20.02
N PRO A 49 11.00 2.96 -20.07
CA PRO A 49 11.87 2.34 -19.05
C PRO A 49 11.55 2.86 -17.64
N TYR A 50 11.28 4.15 -17.47
CA TYR A 50 10.91 4.73 -16.17
C TYR A 50 9.53 4.25 -15.69
N ALA A 51 8.57 4.14 -16.61
CA ALA A 51 7.24 3.64 -16.31
C ALA A 51 7.28 2.16 -15.90
N LEU A 52 8.08 1.36 -16.59
CA LEU A 52 8.30 -0.05 -16.26
C LEU A 52 8.91 -0.19 -14.86
N ASP A 53 9.99 0.51 -14.57
CA ASP A 53 10.64 0.44 -13.25
C ASP A 53 9.67 0.83 -12.11
N TYR A 54 8.89 1.88 -12.31
CA TYR A 54 7.86 2.31 -11.35
C TYR A 54 6.77 1.26 -11.15
N LEU A 55 6.21 0.76 -12.26
CA LEU A 55 5.15 -0.25 -12.24
C LEU A 55 5.65 -1.56 -11.64
N HIS A 56 6.89 -1.95 -11.88
CA HIS A 56 7.46 -3.19 -11.36
C HIS A 56 7.52 -3.16 -9.83
N VAL A 57 8.00 -2.07 -9.25
CA VAL A 57 8.06 -1.90 -7.80
C VAL A 57 6.66 -1.86 -7.21
N LEU A 58 5.76 -1.08 -7.83
CA LEU A 58 4.40 -0.88 -7.33
C LEU A 58 3.54 -2.16 -7.43
N LEU A 59 3.66 -2.94 -8.51
CA LEU A 59 2.93 -4.20 -8.66
C LEU A 59 3.49 -5.31 -7.75
N THR A 60 4.81 -5.32 -7.53
CA THR A 60 5.46 -6.34 -6.69
C THR A 60 5.15 -6.14 -5.20
N PHE A 61 5.20 -4.90 -4.71
CA PHE A 61 5.05 -4.61 -3.28
C PHE A 61 3.77 -3.83 -2.92
N GLY A 62 2.96 -3.45 -3.91
CA GLY A 62 1.70 -2.72 -3.72
C GLY A 62 0.66 -3.46 -2.90
N MET A 63 0.84 -4.78 -2.69
CA MET A 63 0.08 -5.54 -1.71
C MET A 63 0.07 -4.87 -0.34
N ILE A 64 1.22 -4.38 0.13
CA ILE A 64 1.34 -3.74 1.45
C ILE A 64 0.49 -2.46 1.52
N TYR A 65 0.46 -1.69 0.44
CA TYR A 65 -0.35 -0.47 0.34
C TYR A 65 -1.84 -0.78 0.46
N VAL A 66 -2.32 -1.87 -0.16
CA VAL A 66 -3.73 -2.28 -0.05
C VAL A 66 -4.06 -2.75 1.36
N LEU A 67 -3.17 -3.51 2.01
CA LEU A 67 -3.36 -3.95 3.40
C LEU A 67 -3.46 -2.76 4.36
N GLU A 68 -2.63 -1.74 4.18
CA GLU A 68 -2.67 -0.48 4.94
C GLU A 68 -4.03 0.21 4.81
N ASN A 69 -4.53 0.36 3.59
CA ASN A 69 -5.80 1.03 3.31
C ASN A 69 -7.00 0.29 3.89
N ILE A 70 -7.01 -1.06 3.81
CA ILE A 70 -8.06 -1.88 4.41
C ILE A 70 -8.06 -1.71 5.92
N LEU A 71 -6.89 -1.80 6.56
CA LEU A 71 -6.78 -1.67 8.01
C LEU A 71 -7.21 -0.27 8.48
N SER A 72 -6.78 0.79 7.79
CA SER A 72 -7.18 2.17 8.05
C SER A 72 -8.70 2.36 7.94
N THR A 73 -9.31 1.74 6.93
CA THR A 73 -10.78 1.78 6.71
C THR A 73 -11.54 1.05 7.81
N PHE A 74 -11.07 -0.13 8.23
CA PHE A 74 -11.67 -0.88 9.33
C PHE A 74 -11.58 -0.12 10.66
N ILE A 75 -10.42 0.43 11.01
CA ILE A 75 -10.25 1.21 12.25
C ILE A 75 -11.17 2.44 12.28
N ARG A 76 -11.36 3.08 11.12
CA ARG A 76 -12.30 4.20 10.97
C ARG A 76 -13.76 3.76 11.17
N ASN A 77 -14.13 2.60 10.64
CA ASN A 77 -15.47 2.02 10.80
C ASN A 77 -15.74 1.51 12.22
N ASP A 78 -14.72 1.03 12.94
CA ASP A 78 -14.80 0.58 14.34
C ASP A 78 -14.92 1.75 15.35
N GLY A 79 -15.12 2.97 14.87
CA GLY A 79 -15.40 4.14 15.70
C GLY A 79 -14.15 4.82 16.26
N ASN A 80 -12.95 4.52 15.73
CA ASN A 80 -11.72 5.24 16.11
C ASN A 80 -11.05 5.94 14.92
N PRO A 81 -11.73 6.93 14.29
CA PRO A 81 -11.21 7.64 13.13
C PRO A 81 -9.92 8.42 13.41
N ASN A 82 -9.71 8.88 14.65
CA ASN A 82 -8.51 9.62 15.04
C ASN A 82 -7.25 8.76 14.91
N LEU A 83 -7.33 7.46 15.21
CA LEU A 83 -6.19 6.54 15.01
C LEU A 83 -5.90 6.28 13.54
N ALA A 84 -6.95 6.06 12.74
CA ALA A 84 -6.79 5.89 11.30
C ALA A 84 -6.13 7.14 10.67
N MET A 85 -6.54 8.33 11.11
CA MET A 85 -5.90 9.57 10.68
C MET A 85 -4.45 9.68 11.13
N ALA A 86 -4.14 9.34 12.39
CA ALA A 86 -2.76 9.37 12.88
C ALA A 86 -1.84 8.45 12.06
N GLY A 87 -2.29 7.24 11.71
CA GLY A 87 -1.56 6.32 10.84
C GLY A 87 -1.32 6.92 9.45
N LEU A 88 -2.36 7.46 8.82
CA LEU A 88 -2.25 8.11 7.50
C LEU A 88 -1.30 9.31 7.50
N VAL A 89 -1.33 10.13 8.57
CA VAL A 89 -0.40 11.26 8.72
C VAL A 89 1.03 10.76 8.84
N VAL A 90 1.29 9.71 9.62
CA VAL A 90 2.62 9.10 9.71
C VAL A 90 3.07 8.57 8.36
N THR A 91 2.21 7.84 7.64
CA THR A 91 2.48 7.37 6.28
C THR A 91 2.84 8.54 5.35
N ALA A 92 2.05 9.61 5.34
CA ALA A 92 2.29 10.76 4.47
C ALA A 92 3.60 11.49 4.79
N VAL A 93 3.90 11.72 6.07
CA VAL A 93 5.15 12.37 6.49
C VAL A 93 6.36 11.51 6.12
N LEU A 94 6.31 10.21 6.39
CA LEU A 94 7.39 9.29 6.03
C LEU A 94 7.57 9.19 4.51
N ASN A 95 6.48 9.24 3.74
CA ASN A 95 6.55 9.24 2.28
C ASN A 95 7.34 10.44 1.77
N ILE A 96 7.03 11.65 2.24
CA ILE A 96 7.75 12.88 1.85
C ILE A 96 9.24 12.79 2.24
N VAL A 97 9.54 12.28 3.43
CA VAL A 97 10.93 12.12 3.89
C VAL A 97 11.68 11.10 3.04
N PHE A 98 11.07 9.96 2.73
CA PHE A 98 11.69 8.93 1.90
C PHE A 98 11.80 9.34 0.45
N ASP A 99 10.84 10.09 -0.09
CA ASP A 99 10.95 10.68 -1.43
C ASP A 99 12.18 11.60 -1.49
N TYR A 100 12.37 12.46 -0.48
CA TYR A 100 13.55 13.31 -0.42
C TYR A 100 14.85 12.48 -0.41
N ILE A 101 14.91 11.45 0.43
CA ILE A 101 16.11 10.60 0.55
C ILE A 101 16.35 9.80 -0.73
N PHE A 102 15.35 9.10 -1.26
CA PHE A 102 15.52 8.19 -2.38
C PHE A 102 15.72 8.92 -3.71
N ILE A 103 15.05 10.06 -3.89
CA ILE A 103 15.17 10.84 -5.12
C ILE A 103 16.44 11.71 -5.08
N PHE A 104 16.66 12.51 -4.03
CA PHE A 104 17.75 13.49 -4.02
C PHE A 104 19.08 12.96 -3.47
N ILE A 105 19.05 12.08 -2.46
CA ILE A 105 20.28 11.56 -1.85
C ILE A 105 20.78 10.34 -2.63
N PHE A 106 19.90 9.37 -2.91
CA PHE A 106 20.29 8.16 -3.64
C PHE A 106 20.20 8.29 -5.17
N GLY A 107 19.50 9.30 -5.69
CA GLY A 107 19.40 9.50 -7.13
C GLY A 107 18.60 8.42 -7.85
N TRP A 108 17.72 7.68 -7.16
CA TRP A 108 16.95 6.57 -7.74
C TRP A 108 15.77 7.02 -8.62
N GLY A 109 15.57 8.34 -8.74
CA GLY A 109 14.52 8.92 -9.58
C GLY A 109 13.14 8.34 -9.29
N VAL A 110 12.47 7.88 -10.34
CA VAL A 110 11.07 7.39 -10.29
C VAL A 110 10.95 6.10 -9.49
N THR A 111 11.93 5.19 -9.57
CA THR A 111 11.99 3.96 -8.76
C THR A 111 12.11 4.28 -7.27
N GLY A 112 12.82 5.36 -6.94
CA GLY A 112 12.89 5.91 -5.58
C GLY A 112 11.51 6.30 -5.06
N ALA A 113 10.73 7.03 -5.86
CA ALA A 113 9.38 7.45 -5.48
C ALA A 113 8.42 6.27 -5.23
N ALA A 114 8.47 5.23 -6.10
CA ALA A 114 7.69 4.00 -5.89
C ALA A 114 8.07 3.31 -4.56
N SER A 115 9.37 3.21 -4.31
CA SER A 115 9.92 2.56 -3.12
C SER A 115 9.55 3.32 -1.84
N ALA A 116 9.60 4.65 -1.88
CA ALA A 116 9.21 5.53 -0.78
C ALA A 116 7.74 5.36 -0.41
N THR A 117 6.87 5.22 -1.41
CA THR A 117 5.42 5.01 -1.24
C THR A 117 5.12 3.68 -0.55
N ILE A 118 5.81 2.62 -0.96
CA ILE A 118 5.59 1.29 -0.40
C ILE A 118 6.17 1.21 1.02
N LEU A 119 7.36 1.77 1.23
CA LEU A 119 8.02 1.75 2.52
C LEU A 119 7.26 2.58 3.56
N SER A 120 6.75 3.76 3.17
CA SER A 120 5.93 4.58 4.05
C SER A 120 4.62 3.87 4.41
N ALA A 121 3.94 3.26 3.44
CA ALA A 121 2.72 2.49 3.68
C ALA A 121 2.98 1.25 4.55
N ALA A 122 4.13 0.58 4.39
CA ALA A 122 4.53 -0.52 5.25
C ALA A 122 4.68 -0.07 6.71
N ILE A 123 5.34 1.07 6.95
CA ILE A 123 5.49 1.60 8.30
C ILE A 123 4.14 2.07 8.86
N GLY A 124 3.31 2.75 8.05
CA GLY A 124 1.95 3.13 8.43
C GLY A 124 1.10 1.93 8.85
N PHE A 125 1.14 0.86 8.06
CA PHE A 125 0.49 -0.41 8.38
C PHE A 125 0.99 -1.00 9.71
N LEU A 126 2.29 -1.01 9.96
CA LEU A 126 2.87 -1.47 11.23
C LEU A 126 2.43 -0.60 12.42
N VAL A 127 2.33 0.72 12.24
CA VAL A 127 1.84 1.63 13.29
C VAL A 127 0.36 1.35 13.60
N LEU A 128 -0.47 1.15 12.57
CA LEU A 128 -1.87 0.79 12.75
C LEU A 128 -2.02 -0.59 13.44
N LEU A 129 -1.19 -1.56 13.07
CA LEU A 129 -1.17 -2.89 13.70
C LEU A 129 -0.75 -2.84 15.17
N THR A 130 0.34 -2.15 15.49
CA THR A 130 0.83 -2.05 16.87
C THR A 130 -0.19 -1.37 17.78
N HIS A 131 -0.93 -0.37 17.28
CA HIS A 131 -2.01 0.24 18.04
C HIS A 131 -3.22 -0.69 18.23
N PHE A 132 -3.54 -1.51 17.22
CA PHE A 132 -4.60 -2.52 17.31
C PHE A 132 -4.32 -3.57 18.40
N PHE A 133 -3.07 -4.07 18.50
CA PHE A 133 -2.68 -5.04 19.52
C PHE A 133 -2.55 -4.44 20.93
N ARG A 134 -2.26 -3.15 21.07
CA ARG A 134 -2.11 -2.49 22.37
C ARG A 134 -3.44 -2.19 23.07
N LYS A 135 -4.58 -2.37 22.39
CA LYS A 135 -5.93 -2.25 22.96
C LYS A 135 -6.53 -3.59 23.41
N SER A 136 -5.78 -4.69 23.33
CA SER A 136 -6.19 -5.99 23.91
C SER A 136 -5.88 -6.08 25.40
#